data_AF-A0AAV8XIM4-F1
#
_entry.id   AF-A0AAV8XIM4-F1
#
_cell.length_a   1.000
_cell.length_b   1.000
_cell.length_c   1.000
_cell.angle_alpha   90.00
_cell.angle_beta   90.00
_cell.angle_gamma   90.00
#
_symmetry.space_group_name_H-M   'P 1'
#
loop_
_entity.id
_entity.type
_entity.pdbx_description
1 polymer ?
#
loop_
_entity_poly.entity_id
_entity_poly.type
_entity_poly.pdbx_seq_one_letter_code
_entity_poly.pdbx_strand_id
1 'polypeptide(L)'
;MILEKMKKLLRRTADDLEVDEKAVKLETTDQHGYFFRVTQKEEQALRRSKNYKIIDALKGGVRFTNTKLMDLNRDYDNVKTEYVERQKTVVAEIFEVAEDYNIVSASNVPRLRAVGYYAAKIHTYVYVTKKTSEMKKTGAVSYCAGHRHASSANWRLSKFDPLLLV
;
A
#
# COMPACT_ATOMS: atom_id res chain seq x y z
N MET A 1 4.83 -5.44 -14.81
CA MET A 1 4.87 -4.71 -16.10
C MET A 1 4.68 -3.19 -15.94
N ILE A 2 3.62 -2.72 -15.26
CA ILE A 2 3.35 -1.26 -15.09
C ILE A 2 4.43 -0.55 -14.27
N LEU A 3 4.88 -1.13 -13.14
CA LEU A 3 5.96 -0.56 -12.31
C LEU A 3 7.27 -0.35 -13.08
N GLU A 4 7.61 -1.27 -13.99
CA GLU A 4 8.80 -1.13 -14.83
C GLU A 4 8.65 0.01 -15.84
N LYS A 5 7.44 0.26 -16.36
CA LYS A 5 7.15 1.44 -17.18
C LYS A 5 7.33 2.73 -16.37
N MET A 6 6.87 2.76 -15.12
CA MET A 6 7.04 3.92 -14.23
C MET A 6 8.52 4.17 -13.88
N LYS A 7 9.33 3.13 -13.64
CA LYS A 7 10.79 3.27 -13.44
C LYS A 7 11.50 3.78 -14.69
N LYS A 8 11.13 3.31 -15.88
CA LYS A 8 11.64 3.86 -17.14
C LYS A 8 11.26 5.33 -17.32
N LEU A 9 10.05 5.69 -16.91
CA LEU A 9 9.59 7.08 -16.93
C LEU A 9 10.37 7.95 -15.94
N LEU A 10 10.71 7.42 -14.75
CA LEU A 10 11.55 8.12 -13.78
C LEU A 10 12.90 8.52 -14.37
N ARG A 11 13.58 7.59 -15.06
CA ARG A 11 14.86 7.86 -15.74
C ARG A 11 14.75 8.96 -16.78
N ARG A 12 13.74 8.83 -17.66
CA ARG A 12 13.46 9.86 -18.68
C ARG A 12 13.16 11.22 -18.06
N THR A 13 12.44 11.25 -16.93
CA THR A 13 12.16 12.50 -16.22
C THR A 13 13.43 13.12 -15.64
N ALA A 14 14.37 12.31 -15.13
CA ALA A 14 15.66 12.82 -14.65
C ALA A 14 16.49 13.39 -15.81
N ASP A 15 16.55 12.68 -16.94
CA ASP A 15 17.23 13.14 -18.16
C ASP A 15 16.60 14.44 -18.71
N ASP A 16 15.26 14.50 -18.80
CA ASP A 16 14.50 15.65 -19.31
C ASP A 16 14.64 16.91 -18.43
N LEU A 17 14.91 16.73 -17.14
CA LEU A 17 15.14 17.83 -16.19
C LEU A 17 16.63 18.18 -16.04
N GLU A 18 17.53 17.42 -16.69
CA GLU A 18 19.00 17.52 -16.56
C GLU A 18 19.47 17.41 -15.10
N VAL A 19 18.83 16.53 -14.32
CA VAL A 19 19.12 16.31 -12.89
C VAL A 19 19.66 14.92 -12.66
N ASP A 20 20.40 14.72 -11.56
CA ASP A 20 20.90 13.40 -11.19
C ASP A 20 19.74 12.42 -10.93
N GLU A 21 19.85 11.17 -11.41
CA GLU A 21 18.80 10.14 -11.25
C GLU A 21 18.44 9.91 -9.77
N LYS A 22 19.37 10.15 -8.83
CA LYS A 22 19.13 9.99 -7.39
C LYS A 22 18.35 11.17 -6.79
N ALA A 23 18.29 12.31 -7.48
CA ALA A 23 17.57 13.49 -7.04
C ALA A 23 16.06 13.35 -7.23
N VAL A 24 15.62 12.56 -8.23
CA VAL A 24 14.20 12.28 -8.49
C VAL A 24 13.81 10.95 -7.87
N LYS A 25 12.75 10.93 -7.06
CA LYS A 25 12.21 9.74 -6.42
C LYS A 25 10.80 9.48 -6.91
N LEU A 26 10.48 8.20 -7.12
CA LEU A 26 9.11 7.74 -7.34
C LEU A 26 8.53 7.33 -5.99
N GLU A 27 7.55 8.09 -5.51
CA GLU A 27 6.84 7.82 -4.26
C GLU A 27 5.36 7.52 -4.55
N THR A 28 4.64 6.96 -3.56
CA THR A 28 3.21 6.65 -3.69
C THR A 28 2.44 7.02 -2.43
N THR A 29 1.23 7.54 -2.61
CA THR A 29 0.29 7.88 -1.53
C THR A 29 -1.11 7.46 -1.92
N ASP A 30 -1.93 7.02 -0.97
CA ASP A 30 -3.29 6.52 -1.24
C ASP A 30 -4.22 7.57 -1.87
N GLN A 31 -3.94 8.87 -1.64
CA GLN A 31 -4.72 9.98 -2.21
C GLN A 31 -4.31 10.37 -3.64
N HIS A 32 -3.05 10.19 -4.02
CA HIS A 32 -2.49 10.72 -5.27
C HIS A 32 -1.93 9.64 -6.21
N GLY A 33 -1.93 8.38 -5.79
CA GLY A 33 -1.25 7.30 -6.50
C GLY A 33 0.27 7.51 -6.49
N TYR A 34 0.93 7.15 -7.60
CA TYR A 34 2.36 7.40 -7.77
C TYR A 34 2.63 8.84 -8.22
N PHE A 35 3.68 9.44 -7.67
CA PHE A 35 4.14 10.78 -8.04
C PHE A 35 5.66 10.86 -7.99
N PHE A 36 6.22 11.83 -8.72
CA PHE A 36 7.63 12.15 -8.62
C PHE A 36 7.87 13.15 -7.49
N ARG A 37 9.00 13.00 -6.81
CA ARG A 37 9.48 13.96 -5.82
C ARG A 37 10.91 14.33 -6.14
N VAL A 38 11.21 15.62 -6.08
CA VAL A 38 12.57 16.13 -6.24
C VAL A 38 12.98 16.98 -5.04
N THR A 39 14.28 17.11 -4.81
CA THR A 39 14.83 18.01 -3.78
C THR A 39 14.55 19.47 -4.12
N GLN A 40 14.57 20.34 -3.11
CA GLN A 40 14.30 21.77 -3.30
C GLN A 40 15.35 22.49 -4.17
N LYS A 41 16.57 21.93 -4.27
CA LYS A 41 17.64 22.47 -5.12
C LYS A 41 17.29 22.37 -6.62
N GLU A 42 16.63 21.29 -7.00
CA GLU A 42 16.28 20.97 -8.39
C GLU A 42 14.90 21.54 -8.79
N GLU A 43 14.21 22.21 -7.87
CA GLU A 43 12.87 22.77 -8.11
C GLU A 43 12.86 23.79 -9.25
N GLN A 44 13.97 24.53 -9.41
CA GLN A 44 14.11 25.50 -10.48
C GLN A 44 14.15 24.84 -11.87
N ALA A 45 14.70 23.63 -11.99
CA ALA A 45 14.68 22.87 -13.25
C ALA A 45 13.25 22.48 -13.63
N LEU A 46 12.44 22.11 -12.63
CA LEU A 46 11.02 21.79 -12.83
C LEU A 46 10.22 23.00 -13.34
N ARG A 47 10.50 24.22 -12.84
CA ARG A 47 9.84 25.45 -13.31
C ARG A 47 10.16 25.81 -14.76
N ARG A 48 11.32 25.39 -15.28
CA ARG A 48 11.71 25.65 -16.68
C ARG A 48 10.90 24.79 -17.66
N SER A 49 10.45 23.62 -17.23
CA SER A 49 9.75 22.66 -18.09
C SER A 49 8.24 22.72 -17.93
N LYS A 50 7.54 23.07 -19.02
CA LYS A 50 6.06 23.14 -19.06
C LYS A 50 5.38 21.77 -19.10
N ASN A 51 6.14 20.70 -19.28
CA ASN A 51 5.61 19.34 -19.41
C ASN A 51 5.26 18.70 -18.07
N TYR A 52 5.68 19.32 -16.97
CA TYR A 52 5.48 18.81 -15.62
C TYR A 52 4.50 19.69 -14.84
N LYS A 53 3.61 19.04 -14.11
CA LYS A 53 2.64 19.69 -13.22
C LYS A 53 3.07 19.49 -11.77
N ILE A 54 3.23 20.59 -11.05
CA ILE A 54 3.47 20.56 -9.60
C ILE A 54 2.16 20.20 -8.90
N ILE A 55 2.23 19.21 -8.00
CA ILE A 55 1.11 18.79 -7.16
C ILE A 55 1.16 19.57 -5.84
N ASP A 56 2.32 19.54 -5.18
CA ASP A 56 2.50 20.13 -3.85
C ASP A 56 3.97 20.46 -3.59
N ALA A 57 4.24 21.50 -2.81
CA ALA A 57 5.58 21.94 -2.44
C ALA A 57 5.72 21.88 -0.92
N LEU A 58 6.49 20.91 -0.43
CA LEU A 58 6.73 20.70 1.00
C LEU A 58 8.15 21.15 1.37
N LYS A 59 8.38 21.40 2.68
CA LYS A 59 9.73 21.72 3.20
C LYS A 59 10.80 20.69 2.83
N GLY A 60 10.40 19.45 2.55
CA GLY A 60 11.30 18.35 2.16
C GLY A 60 11.45 18.13 0.65
N GLY A 61 10.92 19.01 -0.20
CA GLY A 61 11.00 18.89 -1.66
C GLY A 61 9.65 19.09 -2.36
N VAL A 62 9.68 19.07 -3.69
CA VAL A 62 8.50 19.33 -4.52
C VAL A 62 7.99 18.05 -5.14
N ARG A 63 6.67 17.82 -5.03
CA ARG A 63 5.95 16.73 -5.64
C ARG A 63 5.37 17.17 -6.97
N PHE A 64 5.55 16.36 -8.00
CA PHE A 64 5.13 16.70 -9.34
C PHE A 64 4.78 15.44 -10.13
N THR A 65 4.12 15.65 -11.27
CA THR A 65 3.69 14.57 -12.17
C THR A 65 3.72 15.05 -13.62
N ASN A 66 3.51 14.12 -14.55
CA ASN A 66 3.27 14.41 -15.96
C ASN A 66 2.10 13.56 -16.47
N THR A 67 1.59 13.90 -17.65
CA THR A 67 0.45 13.19 -18.26
C THR A 67 0.70 11.69 -18.38
N LYS A 68 1.93 11.29 -18.75
CA LYS A 68 2.33 9.89 -18.89
C LYS A 68 2.24 9.11 -17.56
N LEU A 69 2.66 9.72 -16.45
CA LEU A 69 2.57 9.09 -15.13
C LEU A 69 1.12 9.02 -14.67
N MET A 70 0.30 10.03 -14.96
CA MET A 70 -1.13 10.00 -14.67
C MET A 70 -1.84 8.86 -15.39
N ASP A 71 -1.53 8.62 -16.67
CA ASP A 71 -2.09 7.49 -17.41
C ASP A 71 -1.66 6.14 -16.81
N LEU A 72 -0.36 6.00 -16.47
CA LEU A 72 0.13 4.78 -15.80
C LEU A 72 -0.50 4.57 -14.41
N ASN A 73 -0.81 5.64 -13.68
CA ASN A 73 -1.54 5.54 -12.42
C ASN A 73 -2.96 5.01 -12.63
N ARG A 74 -3.68 5.53 -13.63
CA ARG A 74 -5.02 5.05 -13.97
C ARG A 74 -5.00 3.57 -14.34
N ASP A 75 -4.06 3.15 -15.17
CA ASP A 75 -3.89 1.74 -15.54
C ASP A 75 -3.57 0.88 -14.31
N TYR A 76 -2.72 1.37 -13.42
CA TYR A 76 -2.38 0.68 -12.18
C TYR A 76 -3.58 0.53 -11.25
N ASP A 77 -4.36 1.59 -11.05
CA ASP A 77 -5.53 1.57 -10.18
C ASP A 77 -6.64 0.65 -10.72
N ASN A 78 -6.80 0.59 -12.04
CA ASN A 78 -7.72 -0.37 -12.68
C ASN A 78 -7.33 -1.81 -12.37
N VAL A 79 -6.07 -2.19 -12.61
CA VAL A 79 -5.56 -3.54 -12.33
C VAL A 79 -5.61 -3.86 -10.84
N LYS A 80 -5.29 -2.88 -9.98
CA LYS A 80 -5.36 -3.03 -8.54
C LYS A 80 -6.79 -3.28 -8.07
N THR A 81 -7.77 -2.56 -8.60
CA THR A 81 -9.19 -2.73 -8.26
C THR A 81 -9.68 -4.10 -8.69
N GLU A 82 -9.39 -4.51 -9.92
CA GLU A 82 -9.75 -5.83 -10.45
C GLU A 82 -9.12 -6.97 -9.63
N TYR A 83 -7.86 -6.81 -9.20
CA TYR A 83 -7.20 -7.77 -8.31
C TYR A 83 -7.92 -7.89 -6.96
N VAL A 84 -8.28 -6.75 -6.36
CA VAL A 84 -8.99 -6.72 -5.07
C VAL A 84 -10.37 -7.36 -5.18
N GLU A 85 -11.08 -7.13 -6.28
CA GLU A 85 -12.40 -7.76 -6.53
C GLU A 85 -12.28 -9.27 -6.72
N ARG A 86 -11.31 -9.74 -7.51
CA ARG A 86 -11.03 -11.17 -7.65
C ARG A 86 -10.63 -11.80 -6.31
N GLN A 87 -9.82 -11.11 -5.51
CA GLN A 87 -9.41 -11.60 -4.20
C GLN A 87 -10.60 -11.79 -3.25
N LYS A 88 -11.60 -10.89 -3.27
CA LYS A 88 -12.83 -11.05 -2.47
C LYS A 88 -13.58 -12.33 -2.83
N THR A 89 -13.67 -12.63 -4.12
CA THR A 89 -14.35 -13.83 -4.62
C THR A 89 -13.63 -15.09 -4.15
N VAL A 90 -12.31 -15.16 -4.32
CA VAL A 90 -11.49 -16.29 -3.83
C VAL A 90 -11.62 -16.48 -2.32
N VAL A 91 -11.65 -15.38 -1.55
CA VAL A 91 -11.84 -15.47 -0.11
C VAL A 91 -13.23 -16.02 0.23
N ALA A 92 -14.28 -15.59 -0.46
CA ALA A 92 -15.63 -16.10 -0.26
C ALA A 92 -15.73 -17.61 -0.58
N GLU A 93 -15.14 -18.07 -1.68
CA GLU A 93 -15.08 -19.49 -2.04
C GLU A 93 -14.37 -20.33 -0.96
N ILE A 94 -13.27 -19.80 -0.39
CA ILE A 94 -12.57 -20.46 0.72
C ILE A 94 -13.47 -20.58 1.96
N PHE A 95 -14.27 -19.55 2.25
CA PHE A 95 -15.22 -19.60 3.37
C PHE A 95 -16.32 -20.65 3.12
N GLU A 96 -16.91 -20.69 1.92
CA GLU A 96 -17.95 -21.67 1.56
C GLU A 96 -17.44 -23.11 1.67
N VAL A 97 -16.25 -23.39 1.13
CA VAL A 97 -15.61 -24.71 1.25
C VAL A 97 -15.32 -25.06 2.70
N ALA A 98 -14.89 -24.08 3.52
CA ALA A 98 -14.62 -24.30 4.94
C ALA A 98 -15.90 -24.60 5.75
N GLU A 99 -17.02 -23.98 5.40
CA GLU A 99 -18.34 -24.26 6.01
C GLU A 99 -18.80 -25.68 5.70
N ASP A 100 -18.62 -26.15 4.46
CA ASP A 100 -18.98 -27.52 4.05
C ASP A 100 -18.17 -28.58 4.82
N TYR A 101 -16.88 -28.33 5.07
CA TYR A 101 -16.06 -29.18 5.94
C TYR A 101 -16.43 -29.12 7.42
N ASN A 102 -17.12 -28.06 7.88
CA ASN A 102 -17.53 -27.91 9.26
C ASN A 102 -18.79 -28.75 9.58
N ILE A 103 -19.59 -29.09 8.56
CA ILE A 103 -20.77 -29.96 8.67
C ILE A 103 -20.36 -31.44 8.75
N VAL A 104 -19.23 -31.81 8.14
CA VAL A 104 -18.73 -33.19 8.10
C VAL A 104 -17.69 -33.46 9.20
N SER A 105 -18.19 -33.91 10.34
CA SER A 105 -17.53 -34.76 11.37
C SER A 105 -16.60 -34.11 12.41
N ALA A 106 -16.95 -34.36 13.67
CA ALA A 106 -16.21 -34.03 14.90
C ALA A 106 -14.79 -34.66 15.03
N SER A 107 -14.26 -35.27 13.96
CA SER A 107 -12.92 -35.87 13.89
C SER A 107 -11.85 -34.96 13.24
N ASN A 108 -12.22 -33.82 12.65
CA ASN A 108 -11.30 -32.94 11.88
C ASN A 108 -10.83 -31.65 12.61
N VAL A 109 -11.04 -31.57 13.93
CA VAL A 109 -10.75 -30.40 14.80
C VAL A 109 -9.37 -29.74 14.58
N PRO A 110 -8.26 -30.47 14.32
CA PRO A 110 -6.96 -29.85 14.06
C PRO A 110 -6.86 -29.08 12.73
N ARG A 111 -7.58 -29.52 11.67
CA ARG A 111 -7.58 -28.84 10.36
C ARG A 111 -8.45 -27.59 10.37
N LEU A 112 -9.57 -27.61 11.08
CA LEU A 112 -10.43 -26.42 11.28
C LEU A 112 -9.69 -25.30 12.04
N ARG A 113 -8.80 -25.65 12.99
CA ARG A 113 -7.90 -24.67 13.63
C ARG A 113 -6.96 -23.99 12.65
N ALA A 114 -6.45 -24.72 11.64
CA ALA A 114 -5.60 -24.13 10.62
C ALA A 114 -6.38 -23.14 9.75
N VAL A 115 -7.59 -23.50 9.32
CA VAL A 115 -8.45 -22.59 8.53
C VAL A 115 -8.84 -21.35 9.34
N GLY A 116 -9.24 -21.50 10.60
CA GLY A 116 -9.50 -20.38 11.50
C GLY A 116 -8.27 -19.49 11.71
N TYR A 117 -7.07 -20.09 11.80
CA TYR A 117 -5.80 -19.35 11.85
C TYR A 117 -5.54 -18.56 10.56
N TYR A 118 -5.75 -19.16 9.37
CA TYR A 118 -5.55 -18.48 8.10
C TYR A 118 -6.61 -17.39 7.86
N ALA A 119 -7.88 -17.64 8.19
CA ALA A 119 -8.95 -16.64 8.14
C ALA A 119 -8.68 -15.47 9.10
N ALA A 120 -8.23 -15.74 10.33
CA ALA A 120 -7.82 -14.71 11.28
C ALA A 120 -6.58 -13.95 10.79
N LYS A 121 -5.61 -14.62 10.16
CA LYS A 121 -4.44 -13.97 9.54
C LYS A 121 -4.84 -13.07 8.38
N ILE A 122 -5.75 -13.52 7.52
CA ILE A 122 -6.30 -12.72 6.40
C ILE A 122 -7.07 -11.53 6.96
N HIS A 123 -7.94 -11.72 7.95
CA HIS A 123 -8.71 -10.63 8.58
C HIS A 123 -7.80 -9.61 9.28
N THR A 124 -6.76 -10.07 9.98
CA THR A 124 -5.73 -9.20 10.57
C THR A 124 -4.97 -8.43 9.49
N TYR A 125 -4.62 -9.07 8.37
CA TYR A 125 -3.94 -8.43 7.25
C TYR A 125 -4.82 -7.36 6.58
N VAL A 126 -6.11 -7.64 6.40
CA VAL A 126 -7.10 -6.69 5.85
C VAL A 126 -7.38 -5.54 6.83
N TYR A 127 -7.42 -5.81 8.14
CA TYR A 127 -7.62 -4.78 9.16
C TYR A 127 -6.41 -3.85 9.28
N VAL A 128 -5.20 -4.40 9.29
CA VAL A 128 -3.94 -3.61 9.34
C VAL A 128 -3.78 -2.75 8.10
N THR A 129 -4.14 -3.24 6.91
CA THR A 129 -4.07 -2.45 5.67
C THR A 129 -5.08 -1.29 5.67
N LYS A 130 -6.32 -1.51 6.11
CA LYS A 130 -7.31 -0.43 6.29
C LYS A 130 -6.86 0.61 7.32
N LYS A 131 -6.42 0.17 8.50
CA LYS A 131 -5.98 1.08 9.57
C LYS A 131 -4.73 1.88 9.20
N THR A 132 -3.82 1.29 8.41
CA THR A 132 -2.64 1.99 7.86
C THR A 132 -3.05 3.07 6.85
N SER A 133 -4.09 2.83 6.04
CA SER A 133 -4.63 3.83 5.12
C SER A 133 -5.38 4.97 5.84
N GLU A 134 -6.04 4.67 6.96
CA GLU A 134 -6.72 5.67 7.80
C GLU A 134 -5.74 6.53 8.62
N MET A 135 -4.72 5.92 9.23
CA MET A 135 -3.67 6.66 9.97
C MET A 135 -2.84 7.58 9.06
N LYS A 136 -2.69 7.24 7.77
CA LYS A 136 -2.06 8.12 6.77
C LYS A 136 -2.95 9.31 6.38
N LYS A 137 -4.28 9.18 6.42
CA LYS A 137 -5.24 10.27 6.13
C LYS A 137 -5.35 11.28 7.27
N THR A 138 -5.12 10.87 8.52
CA THR A 138 -5.20 11.73 9.72
C THR A 138 -3.86 12.34 10.14
N GLY A 139 -2.78 12.16 9.37
CA GLY A 139 -1.47 12.74 9.67
C GLY A 139 -0.72 12.10 10.84
N ALA A 140 -1.19 10.97 11.38
CA ALA A 140 -0.55 10.25 12.48
C ALA A 140 0.45 9.21 11.94
N VAL A 141 1.53 9.64 11.29
CA VAL A 141 2.64 8.76 10.89
C VAL A 141 3.84 9.02 11.80
N SER A 142 3.88 8.36 12.97
CA SER A 142 5.09 8.30 13.79
C SER A 142 5.97 7.14 13.32
N TYR A 143 7.16 7.48 12.85
CA TYR A 143 8.22 6.57 12.46
C TYR A 143 8.63 5.62 13.59
N CYS A 144 8.77 4.33 13.30
CA CYS A 144 9.64 3.42 14.04
C CYS A 144 10.41 2.57 13.02
N ALA A 145 11.35 3.20 12.31
CA ALA A 145 12.39 2.49 11.57
C ALA A 145 13.64 2.43 12.45
N GLY A 146 13.94 1.23 12.95
CA GLY A 146 15.17 0.92 13.66
C GLY A 146 14.87 0.22 14.97
N HIS A 147 14.96 -1.11 14.98
CA HIS A 147 15.69 -1.90 15.97
C HIS A 147 15.82 -3.33 15.42
N ARG A 148 17.05 -3.70 15.08
CA ARG A 148 17.47 -5.10 14.90
C ARG A 148 17.32 -5.80 16.26
N HIS A 149 16.77 -7.01 16.25
CA HIS A 149 16.69 -7.95 17.37
C HIS A 149 16.20 -7.40 18.72
N ALA A 150 14.92 -7.61 19.03
CA ALA A 150 14.48 -7.72 20.42
C ALA A 150 13.33 -8.73 20.53
N SER A 151 13.57 -9.68 21.43
CA SER A 151 12.66 -10.71 21.93
C SER A 151 11.29 -10.15 22.32
N SER A 152 10.25 -10.97 22.11
CA SER A 152 9.09 -11.12 22.99
C SER A 152 8.66 -9.87 23.78
N ALA A 153 7.86 -8.98 23.19
CA ALA A 153 7.24 -7.88 23.93
C ALA A 153 5.73 -7.78 23.59
N ASN A 154 4.97 -8.57 24.34
CA ASN A 154 3.70 -8.23 24.98
C ASN A 154 2.91 -7.02 24.41
N TRP A 155 2.23 -7.21 23.28
CA TRP A 155 1.11 -6.35 22.90
C TRP A 155 -0.08 -6.79 23.74
N ARG A 156 -0.32 -6.09 24.86
CA ARG A 156 -1.50 -6.33 25.70
C ARG A 156 -2.76 -6.32 24.84
N LEU A 157 -3.37 -7.49 24.74
CA LEU A 157 -4.75 -7.77 24.31
C LEU A 157 -5.80 -7.12 25.24
N SER A 158 -5.54 -5.94 25.81
CA SER A 158 -6.43 -5.34 26.81
C SER A 158 -7.58 -4.53 26.21
N LYS A 159 -7.93 -4.76 24.94
CA LYS A 159 -9.12 -4.18 24.29
C LYS A 159 -9.90 -5.18 23.42
N PHE A 160 -9.65 -6.48 23.60
CA PHE A 160 -10.59 -7.49 23.14
C PHE A 160 -11.60 -7.68 24.28
N ASP A 161 -12.76 -7.05 24.16
CA ASP A 161 -13.92 -7.39 24.99
C ASP A 161 -14.64 -8.56 24.30
N PRO A 162 -14.56 -9.80 24.83
CA PRO A 162 -15.11 -10.97 24.17
C PRO A 162 -16.65 -11.06 24.29
N LEU A 163 -17.30 -10.14 25.01
CA LEU A 163 -18.75 -10.18 25.26
C LEU A 163 -19.62 -9.54 24.16
N LEU A 164 -19.03 -9.08 23.06
CA LEU A 164 -19.76 -8.59 21.88
C LEU A 164 -20.07 -9.67 20.83
N LEU A 165 -19.89 -10.95 21.20
CA LEU A 165 -20.20 -12.13 20.38
C LEU A 165 -21.17 -13.06 21.16
N VAL A 166 -22.36 -12.54 21.44
CA VAL A 166 -23.60 -13.31 21.64
C VAL A 166 -24.71 -12.56 20.92
#